data_AF-A0A2U9PRG5-F1
#
_entry.id   AF-A0A2U9PRG5-F1
#
_cell.length_a   1.000
_cell.length_b   1.000
_cell.length_c   1.000
_cell.angle_alpha   90.00
_cell.angle_beta   90.00
_cell.angle_gamma   90.00
#
_symmetry.space_group_name_H-M   'P 1'
#
loop_
_entity.id
_entity.type
_entity.pdbx_description
1 polymer ?
#
loop_
_entity_poly.entity_id
_entity_poly.type
_entity_poly.pdbx_seq_one_letter_code
_entity_poly.pdbx_strand_id
1 'polypeptide(L)'
;MPTPWAWRVVEPSAPADGAAPNGPVWIFRRALADFSEAQFFGNEWASIGVITGAVVGWLTVPNVVAYGSGLLLPILGAQAATALVAVVVWRRPWTRHGFYPTFVPVVSVAPAAVLSLGGNPLAILTTVVLGALLGPPLAAWISYRVPRGWHPYIGNVASMALTTLVVVLPISLIANGAS
;
A
#
# COMPACT_ATOMS: atom_id res chain seq x y z
N MET A 1 -21.84 -11.91 23.78
CA MET A 1 -20.81 -11.13 23.07
C MET A 1 -19.74 -12.09 22.59
N PRO A 2 -19.33 -12.07 21.31
CA PRO A 2 -18.15 -12.80 20.88
C PRO A 2 -16.96 -12.35 21.71
N THR A 3 -16.12 -13.29 22.07
CA THR A 3 -15.00 -13.05 22.96
C THR A 3 -13.87 -12.34 22.17
N PRO A 4 -13.05 -11.45 22.78
CA PRO A 4 -12.25 -10.42 22.06
C PRO A 4 -11.16 -10.89 21.08
N TRP A 5 -11.15 -12.15 20.68
CA TRP A 5 -10.19 -12.78 19.76
C TRP A 5 -10.84 -13.74 18.75
N ALA A 6 -12.18 -13.85 18.70
CA ALA A 6 -12.88 -14.94 17.98
C ALA A 6 -12.56 -15.00 16.48
N TRP A 7 -12.22 -13.86 15.90
CA TRP A 7 -11.79 -13.71 14.51
C TRP A 7 -10.46 -14.41 14.18
N ARG A 8 -9.65 -14.82 15.18
CA ARG A 8 -8.42 -15.61 14.97
C ARG A 8 -8.64 -17.12 14.94
N VAL A 9 -9.84 -17.59 15.33
CA VAL A 9 -10.18 -19.03 15.35
C VAL A 9 -10.83 -19.45 14.04
N VAL A 10 -11.29 -18.49 13.24
CA VAL A 10 -11.65 -18.73 11.86
C VAL A 10 -10.35 -18.96 11.09
N GLU A 11 -9.91 -20.21 11.00
CA GLU A 11 -8.97 -20.58 9.95
C GLU A 11 -9.56 -20.12 8.63
N PRO A 12 -8.80 -19.40 7.78
CA PRO A 12 -9.24 -19.10 6.42
C PRO A 12 -9.71 -20.42 5.81
N SER A 13 -10.97 -20.49 5.38
CA SER A 13 -11.46 -21.65 4.63
C SER A 13 -10.44 -21.93 3.52
N ALA A 14 -9.99 -23.18 3.43
CA ALA A 14 -9.08 -23.60 2.38
C ALA A 14 -9.53 -22.98 1.05
N PRO A 15 -8.62 -22.34 0.28
CA PRO A 15 -9.01 -21.69 -0.96
C PRO A 15 -9.79 -22.71 -1.78
N ALA A 16 -11.03 -22.37 -2.17
CA ALA A 16 -11.89 -23.29 -2.90
C ALA A 16 -11.10 -23.82 -4.11
N ASP A 17 -10.86 -25.13 -4.12
CA ASP A 17 -10.15 -25.79 -5.22
C ASP A 17 -10.90 -25.47 -6.52
N GLY A 18 -10.24 -24.73 -7.42
CA GLY A 18 -10.82 -24.29 -8.69
C GLY A 18 -11.16 -22.79 -8.79
N ALA A 19 -10.84 -21.96 -7.81
CA ALA A 19 -10.91 -20.50 -7.98
C ALA A 19 -10.04 -20.09 -9.19
N ALA A 20 -10.67 -19.45 -10.19
CA ALA A 20 -10.01 -19.01 -11.40
C ALA A 20 -8.71 -18.25 -11.05
N PRO A 21 -7.61 -18.45 -11.81
CA PRO A 21 -6.34 -17.80 -11.51
C PRO A 21 -6.57 -16.30 -11.35
N ASN A 22 -5.86 -15.69 -10.37
CA ASN A 22 -5.83 -14.24 -10.10
C ASN A 22 -5.47 -13.45 -11.37
N GLY A 23 -6.44 -13.29 -12.26
CA GLY A 23 -6.30 -12.77 -13.60
C GLY A 23 -6.29 -11.24 -13.61
N PRO A 24 -6.23 -10.61 -14.79
CA PRO A 24 -6.11 -9.16 -14.92
C PRO A 24 -7.19 -8.39 -14.15
N VAL A 25 -8.46 -8.82 -14.25
CA VAL A 25 -9.58 -8.18 -13.53
C VAL A 25 -9.40 -8.23 -12.01
N TRP A 26 -8.94 -9.37 -11.49
CA TRP A 26 -8.65 -9.51 -10.06
C TRP A 26 -7.52 -8.58 -9.63
N ILE A 27 -6.46 -8.46 -10.44
CA ILE A 27 -5.32 -7.57 -10.17
C ILE A 27 -5.80 -6.12 -10.06
N PHE A 28 -6.61 -5.64 -11.00
CA PHE A 28 -7.12 -4.28 -10.97
C PHE A 28 -8.04 -4.03 -9.77
N ARG A 29 -8.96 -4.95 -9.49
CA ARG A 29 -9.84 -4.86 -8.32
C ARG A 29 -9.05 -4.83 -7.01
N ARG A 30 -8.03 -5.70 -6.90
CA ARG A 30 -7.19 -5.77 -5.70
C ARG A 30 -6.31 -4.53 -5.55
N ALA A 31 -5.72 -4.03 -6.64
CA ALA A 31 -4.95 -2.79 -6.61
C ALA A 31 -5.83 -1.59 -6.23
N LEU A 32 -7.09 -1.56 -6.67
CA LEU A 32 -8.04 -0.55 -6.22
C LEU A 32 -8.38 -0.72 -4.73
N ALA A 33 -8.62 -1.95 -4.27
CA ALA A 33 -8.89 -2.24 -2.85
C ALA A 33 -7.74 -1.82 -1.91
N ASP A 34 -6.48 -1.86 -2.35
CA ASP A 34 -5.32 -1.47 -1.54
C ASP A 34 -5.41 -0.02 -0.99
N PHE A 35 -6.09 0.90 -1.68
CA PHE A 35 -6.26 2.28 -1.21
C PHE A 35 -7.09 2.42 0.07
N SER A 36 -7.92 1.42 0.37
CA SER A 36 -8.82 1.41 1.53
C SER A 36 -8.48 0.28 2.50
N GLU A 37 -7.41 -0.47 2.29
CA GLU A 37 -7.04 -1.60 3.14
C GLU A 37 -6.81 -1.17 4.59
N ALA A 38 -6.16 -0.01 4.77
CA ALA A 38 -5.84 0.56 6.06
C ALA A 38 -7.08 0.95 6.88
N GLN A 39 -8.08 1.56 6.23
CA GLN A 39 -9.24 2.14 6.91
C GLN A 39 -10.50 1.27 6.85
N PHE A 40 -10.66 0.48 5.79
CA PHE A 40 -11.91 -0.21 5.43
C PHE A 40 -11.72 -1.68 5.04
N PHE A 41 -10.61 -2.32 5.42
CA PHE A 41 -10.36 -3.75 5.19
C PHE A 41 -10.41 -4.18 3.70
N GLY A 42 -10.05 -3.27 2.79
CA GLY A 42 -9.81 -3.62 1.39
C GLY A 42 -11.07 -3.71 0.56
N ASN A 43 -11.70 -2.57 0.29
CA ASN A 43 -12.96 -2.51 -0.45
C ASN A 43 -12.86 -1.52 -1.62
N GLU A 44 -13.23 -1.97 -2.83
CA GLU A 44 -13.08 -1.15 -4.03
C GLU A 44 -13.97 0.10 -4.01
N TRP A 45 -15.18 0.01 -3.45
CA TRP A 45 -16.09 1.15 -3.34
C TRP A 45 -15.60 2.17 -2.32
N ALA A 46 -15.05 1.71 -1.19
CA ALA A 46 -14.43 2.59 -0.21
C ALA A 46 -13.23 3.32 -0.83
N SER A 47 -12.42 2.63 -1.63
CA SER A 47 -11.31 3.23 -2.36
C SER A 47 -11.77 4.28 -3.36
N ILE A 48 -12.84 4.01 -4.12
CA ILE A 48 -13.45 5.01 -5.02
C ILE A 48 -13.89 6.23 -4.20
N GLY A 49 -14.59 6.02 -3.09
CA GLY A 49 -15.03 7.11 -2.21
C GLY A 49 -13.87 7.97 -1.68
N VAL A 50 -12.76 7.34 -1.27
CA VAL A 50 -11.55 8.04 -0.79
C VAL A 50 -10.91 8.86 -1.92
N ILE A 51 -10.71 8.25 -3.10
CA ILE A 51 -10.10 8.93 -4.24
C ILE A 51 -11.00 10.08 -4.73
N THR A 52 -12.30 9.85 -4.86
CA THR A 52 -13.26 10.88 -5.23
C THR A 52 -13.28 12.01 -4.20
N GLY A 53 -13.30 11.70 -2.90
CA GLY A 53 -13.23 12.69 -1.84
C GLY A 53 -11.97 13.55 -1.92
N ALA A 54 -10.81 12.93 -2.17
CA ALA A 54 -9.54 13.65 -2.35
C ALA A 54 -9.57 14.57 -3.58
N VAL A 55 -10.11 14.10 -4.71
CA VAL A 55 -10.24 14.90 -5.95
C VAL A 55 -11.22 16.05 -5.76
N VAL A 56 -12.38 15.82 -5.14
CA VAL A 56 -13.35 16.90 -4.85
C VAL A 56 -12.74 17.94 -3.91
N GLY A 57 -12.03 17.50 -2.86
CA GLY A 57 -11.29 18.39 -1.97
C GLY A 57 -10.27 19.25 -2.73
N TRP A 58 -9.51 18.64 -3.63
CA TRP A 58 -8.53 19.35 -4.47
C TRP A 58 -9.17 20.34 -5.45
N LEU A 59 -10.29 19.99 -6.08
CA LEU A 59 -10.98 20.88 -7.02
C LEU A 59 -11.66 22.06 -6.32
N THR A 60 -12.06 21.90 -5.06
CA THR A 60 -12.71 22.96 -4.27
C THR A 60 -11.72 23.84 -3.54
N VAL A 61 -10.73 23.24 -2.88
CA VAL A 61 -9.66 23.93 -2.16
C VAL A 61 -8.34 23.20 -2.45
N PRO A 62 -7.58 23.63 -3.48
CA PRO A 62 -6.40 22.90 -3.96
C PRO A 62 -5.35 22.55 -2.89
N ASN A 63 -5.27 23.35 -1.83
CA ASN A 63 -4.27 23.19 -0.78
C ASN A 63 -4.73 22.28 0.39
N VAL A 64 -5.96 21.77 0.38
CA VAL A 64 -6.51 20.96 1.49
C VAL A 64 -5.97 19.53 1.50
N VAL A 65 -5.48 19.03 0.36
CA VAL A 65 -4.93 17.69 0.19
C VAL A 65 -3.43 17.74 -0.05
N ALA A 66 -2.76 16.58 0.06
CA ALA A 66 -1.35 16.41 -0.27
C ALA A 66 -0.43 17.45 0.41
N TYR A 67 -0.74 17.80 1.67
CA TYR A 67 -0.03 18.84 2.44
C TYR A 67 0.06 20.21 1.75
N GLY A 68 -0.86 20.52 0.84
CA GLY A 68 -0.83 21.76 0.06
C GLY A 68 0.28 21.82 -1.00
N SER A 69 0.94 20.70 -1.31
CA SER A 69 2.06 20.65 -2.27
C SER A 69 1.67 20.85 -3.73
N GLY A 70 0.37 20.75 -4.06
CA GLY A 70 -0.10 20.71 -5.45
C GLY A 70 0.20 19.39 -6.18
N LEU A 71 0.77 18.38 -5.50
CA LEU A 71 1.21 17.11 -6.10
C LEU A 71 0.18 15.98 -6.01
N LEU A 72 -1.12 16.28 -5.86
CA LEU A 72 -2.15 15.23 -5.71
C LEU A 72 -2.11 14.22 -6.86
N LEU A 73 -2.14 14.67 -8.12
CA LEU A 73 -2.18 13.76 -9.27
C LEU A 73 -0.92 12.88 -9.39
N PRO A 74 0.30 13.44 -9.24
CA PRO A 74 1.51 12.62 -9.11
C PRO A 74 1.45 11.59 -7.97
N ILE A 75 0.93 11.96 -6.80
CA ILE A 75 0.75 11.04 -5.67
C ILE A 75 -0.20 9.91 -6.06
N LEU A 76 -1.39 10.21 -6.57
CA LEU A 76 -2.36 9.19 -6.97
C LEU A 76 -1.81 8.26 -8.06
N GLY A 77 -1.08 8.81 -9.03
CA GLY A 77 -0.41 8.03 -10.06
C GLY A 77 0.66 7.10 -9.50
N ALA A 78 1.52 7.59 -8.59
CA ALA A 78 2.52 6.79 -7.92
C ALA A 78 1.89 5.69 -7.04
N GLN A 79 0.82 6.00 -6.31
CA GLN A 79 0.07 5.05 -5.51
C GLN A 79 -0.53 3.94 -6.36
N ALA A 80 -1.17 4.29 -7.50
CA ALA A 80 -1.74 3.32 -8.43
C ALA A 80 -0.67 2.41 -9.04
N ALA A 81 0.47 2.98 -9.47
CA ALA A 81 1.60 2.21 -9.98
C ALA A 81 2.15 1.25 -8.92
N THR A 82 2.32 1.73 -7.69
CA THR A 82 2.78 0.93 -6.54
C THR A 82 1.84 -0.23 -6.26
N ALA A 83 0.53 0.03 -6.23
CA ALA A 83 -0.49 -0.98 -5.98
C ALA A 83 -0.46 -2.08 -7.06
N LEU A 84 -0.39 -1.68 -8.34
CA LEU A 84 -0.29 -2.63 -9.45
C LEU A 84 0.97 -3.49 -9.35
N VAL A 85 2.14 -2.89 -9.11
CA VAL A 85 3.41 -3.63 -8.98
C VAL A 85 3.34 -4.58 -7.78
N ALA A 86 2.92 -4.10 -6.61
CA ALA A 86 2.84 -4.91 -5.41
C ALA A 86 1.88 -6.10 -5.59
N VAL A 87 0.69 -5.87 -6.14
CA VAL A 87 -0.29 -6.93 -6.39
C VAL A 87 0.21 -7.93 -7.42
N VAL A 88 0.79 -7.47 -8.54
CA VAL A 88 1.32 -8.37 -9.59
C VAL A 88 2.43 -9.26 -9.03
N VAL A 89 3.39 -8.68 -8.31
CA VAL A 89 4.52 -9.42 -7.74
C VAL A 89 4.06 -10.39 -6.65
N TRP A 90 3.22 -9.93 -5.73
CA TRP A 90 2.87 -10.66 -4.52
C TRP A 90 1.53 -11.42 -4.61
N ARG A 91 0.93 -11.54 -5.80
CA ARG A 91 -0.31 -12.31 -6.01
C ARG A 91 -0.24 -13.76 -5.52
N ARG A 92 0.93 -14.42 -5.67
CA ARG A 92 1.09 -15.83 -5.30
C ARG A 92 1.07 -16.02 -3.77
N PRO A 93 1.86 -15.28 -2.97
CA PRO A 93 1.71 -15.29 -1.52
C PRO A 93 0.32 -14.88 -1.05
N TRP A 94 -0.30 -13.89 -1.71
CA TRP A 94 -1.69 -13.53 -1.42
C TRP A 94 -2.63 -14.74 -1.55
N THR A 95 -2.62 -15.46 -2.69
CA THR A 95 -3.47 -16.65 -2.88
C THR A 95 -3.21 -17.73 -1.84
N ARG A 96 -1.95 -17.93 -1.44
CA ARG A 96 -1.57 -18.98 -0.49
C ARG A 96 -1.98 -18.67 0.95
N HIS A 97 -1.96 -17.40 1.35
CA HIS A 97 -2.17 -16.99 2.74
C HIS A 97 -3.52 -16.29 2.98
N GLY A 98 -4.32 -16.09 1.93
CA GLY A 98 -5.58 -15.36 1.97
C GLY A 98 -5.43 -13.83 2.07
N PHE A 99 -4.30 -13.36 2.59
CA PHE A 99 -3.95 -11.95 2.72
C PHE A 99 -2.43 -11.75 2.58
N TYR A 100 -2.04 -10.65 1.94
CA TYR A 100 -0.65 -10.21 1.90
C TYR A 100 -0.58 -8.68 1.87
N PRO A 101 0.26 -8.00 2.65
CA PRO A 101 0.14 -6.55 2.87
C PRO A 101 0.67 -5.70 1.68
N THR A 102 0.04 -5.81 0.50
CA THR A 102 0.40 -5.10 -0.75
C THR A 102 0.12 -3.61 -0.69
N PHE A 103 -0.83 -3.19 0.13
CA PHE A 103 -1.17 -1.79 0.37
C PHE A 103 -0.10 -0.99 1.12
N VAL A 104 0.79 -1.66 1.87
CA VAL A 104 1.80 -1.00 2.73
C VAL A 104 2.58 0.08 1.97
N PRO A 105 3.24 -0.23 0.83
CA PRO A 105 3.97 0.78 0.06
C PRO A 105 3.05 1.81 -0.63
N VAL A 106 1.76 1.52 -0.82
CA VAL A 106 0.78 2.45 -1.44
C VAL A 106 0.50 3.63 -0.51
N VAL A 107 0.41 3.39 0.79
CA VAL A 107 0.10 4.45 1.77
C VAL A 107 1.33 5.06 2.43
N SER A 108 2.53 4.51 2.18
CA SER A 108 3.79 5.03 2.73
C SER A 108 4.78 5.50 1.67
N VAL A 109 5.43 4.56 0.98
CA VAL A 109 6.56 4.85 0.08
C VAL A 109 6.10 5.69 -1.10
N ALA A 110 4.94 5.42 -1.69
CA ALA A 110 4.43 6.17 -2.83
C ALA A 110 4.22 7.68 -2.58
N PRO A 111 3.43 8.10 -1.57
CA PRO A 111 3.29 9.53 -1.27
C PRO A 111 4.62 10.15 -0.80
N ALA A 112 5.42 9.43 0.00
CA ALA A 112 6.72 9.94 0.45
C ALA A 112 7.69 10.17 -0.71
N ALA A 113 7.75 9.25 -1.67
CA ALA A 113 8.58 9.38 -2.86
C ALA A 113 8.23 10.65 -3.65
N VAL A 114 6.95 10.86 -3.92
CA VAL A 114 6.49 12.03 -4.68
C VAL A 114 6.76 13.33 -3.93
N LEU A 115 6.50 13.37 -2.63
CA LEU A 115 6.74 14.57 -1.82
C LEU A 115 8.23 14.90 -1.67
N SER A 116 9.10 13.90 -1.59
CA SER A 116 10.55 14.09 -1.42
C SER A 116 11.33 14.29 -2.73
N LEU A 117 10.81 13.76 -3.85
CA LEU A 117 11.50 13.75 -5.15
C LEU A 117 10.82 14.63 -6.21
N GLY A 118 9.60 15.10 -5.96
CA GLY A 118 8.89 16.09 -6.77
C GLY A 118 8.88 15.78 -8.27
N GLY A 119 9.68 16.54 -9.02
CA GLY A 119 9.75 16.52 -10.49
C GLY A 119 10.68 15.48 -11.11
N ASN A 120 11.24 14.54 -10.34
CA ASN A 120 12.08 13.47 -10.87
C ASN A 120 11.29 12.15 -11.05
N PRO A 121 10.62 11.93 -12.20
CA PRO A 121 9.75 10.77 -12.41
C PRO A 121 10.53 9.44 -12.36
N LEU A 122 11.80 9.43 -12.78
CA LEU A 122 12.62 8.23 -12.76
C LEU A 122 12.98 7.82 -11.33
N ALA A 123 13.39 8.77 -10.50
CA ALA A 123 13.66 8.53 -9.08
C ALA A 123 12.38 8.07 -8.35
N ILE A 124 11.24 8.70 -8.64
CA ILE A 124 9.93 8.28 -8.09
C ILE A 124 9.62 6.85 -8.51
N LEU A 125 9.71 6.52 -9.80
CA LEU A 125 9.41 5.18 -10.32
C LEU A 125 10.30 4.11 -9.67
N THR A 126 11.60 4.40 -9.56
CA THR A 126 12.56 3.50 -8.91
C THR A 126 12.19 3.27 -7.44
N THR A 127 11.87 4.35 -6.73
CA THR A 127 11.49 4.32 -5.31
C THR A 127 10.22 3.50 -5.09
N VAL A 128 9.18 3.71 -5.89
CA VAL A 128 7.91 2.98 -5.73
C VAL A 128 8.04 1.50 -6.10
N VAL A 129 8.83 1.15 -7.11
CA VAL A 129 9.10 -0.26 -7.44
C VAL A 129 9.84 -0.94 -6.29
N LEU A 130 10.91 -0.33 -5.77
CA LEU A 130 11.64 -0.87 -4.62
C LEU A 130 10.74 -0.99 -3.38
N GLY A 131 9.92 0.02 -3.11
CA GLY A 131 8.91 -0.02 -2.04
C GLY A 131 7.92 -1.17 -2.21
N ALA A 132 7.40 -1.37 -3.43
CA ALA A 132 6.49 -2.47 -3.76
C ALA A 132 7.12 -3.85 -3.57
N LEU A 133 8.43 -3.97 -3.81
CA LEU A 133 9.18 -5.22 -3.61
C LEU A 133 9.52 -5.47 -2.13
N LEU A 134 9.81 -4.43 -1.35
CA LEU A 134 10.30 -4.61 0.04
C LEU A 134 9.20 -4.49 1.10
N GLY A 135 8.22 -3.61 0.91
CA GLY A 135 7.18 -3.30 1.89
C GLY A 135 6.32 -4.50 2.28
N PRO A 136 5.70 -5.20 1.31
CA PRO A 136 4.85 -6.34 1.60
C PRO A 136 5.55 -7.52 2.33
N PRO A 137 6.73 -8.02 1.89
CA PRO A 137 7.39 -9.09 2.61
C PRO A 137 7.89 -8.67 3.99
N LEU A 138 8.39 -7.44 4.16
CA LEU A 138 8.80 -6.94 5.47
C LEU A 138 7.61 -6.84 6.43
N ALA A 139 6.47 -6.32 5.95
CA ALA A 139 5.25 -6.22 6.74
C ALA A 139 4.75 -7.60 7.19
N ALA A 140 4.71 -8.57 6.28
CA ALA A 140 4.35 -9.95 6.62
C ALA A 140 5.33 -10.53 7.67
N TRP A 141 6.64 -10.37 7.45
CA TRP A 141 7.69 -10.91 8.32
C TRP A 141 7.62 -10.36 9.75
N ILE A 142 7.39 -9.05 9.92
CA ILE A 142 7.22 -8.44 11.25
C ILE A 142 5.89 -8.91 11.85
N SER A 143 4.80 -8.88 11.10
CA SER A 143 3.46 -9.26 11.57
C SER A 143 3.43 -10.68 12.14
N TYR A 144 4.16 -11.62 11.54
CA TYR A 144 4.29 -12.99 12.05
C TYR A 144 5.07 -13.12 13.36
N ARG A 145 5.89 -12.12 13.73
CA ARG A 145 6.72 -12.11 14.95
C ARG A 145 6.11 -11.30 16.10
N VAL A 146 5.02 -10.59 15.82
CA VAL A 146 4.30 -9.80 16.83
C VAL A 146 3.72 -10.76 17.90
N PRO A 147 3.87 -10.44 19.21
CA PRO A 147 3.38 -11.30 20.29
C PRO A 147 1.88 -11.62 20.20
N ARG A 148 1.49 -12.74 20.82
CA ARG A 148 0.07 -13.10 20.94
C ARG A 148 -0.67 -12.01 21.73
N GLY A 149 -1.86 -11.63 21.24
CA GLY A 149 -2.67 -10.53 21.79
C GLY A 149 -2.48 -9.19 21.10
N TRP A 150 -1.42 -9.02 20.30
CA TRP A 150 -1.13 -7.77 19.58
C TRP A 150 -1.65 -7.83 18.14
N HIS A 151 -2.12 -6.70 17.62
CA HIS A 151 -2.73 -6.65 16.28
C HIS A 151 -1.64 -6.72 15.19
N PRO A 152 -1.77 -7.59 14.15
CA PRO A 152 -0.77 -7.74 13.09
C PRO A 152 -0.45 -6.44 12.34
N TYR A 153 -1.38 -5.49 12.32
CA TYR A 153 -1.21 -4.17 11.69
C TYR A 153 0.00 -3.38 12.22
N ILE A 154 0.51 -3.73 13.40
CA ILE A 154 1.78 -3.20 13.93
C ILE A 154 2.94 -3.51 12.97
N GLY A 155 2.97 -4.71 12.38
CA GLY A 155 3.96 -5.07 11.37
C GLY A 155 3.80 -4.28 10.07
N ASN A 156 2.57 -3.95 9.68
CA ASN A 156 2.31 -3.10 8.52
C ASN A 156 2.87 -1.69 8.74
N VAL A 157 2.54 -1.04 9.86
CA VAL A 157 3.01 0.31 10.18
C VAL A 157 4.53 0.34 10.40
N ALA A 158 5.09 -0.66 11.08
CA ALA A 158 6.55 -0.79 11.23
C ALA A 158 7.24 -0.92 9.86
N SER A 159 6.68 -1.74 8.96
CA SER A 159 7.20 -1.86 7.60
C SER A 159 7.04 -0.55 6.81
N MET A 160 5.93 0.18 6.94
CA MET A 160 5.77 1.49 6.32
C MET A 160 6.90 2.44 6.73
N ALA A 161 7.22 2.52 8.02
CA ALA A 161 8.29 3.36 8.53
C ALA A 161 9.67 2.91 8.01
N LEU A 162 9.99 1.63 8.16
CA LEU A 162 11.28 1.07 7.78
C LEU A 162 11.54 1.14 6.28
N THR A 163 10.55 0.81 5.45
CA THR A 163 10.70 0.87 3.98
C THR A 163 10.80 2.30 3.48
N THR A 164 10.05 3.24 4.06
CA THR A 164 10.21 4.66 3.74
C THR A 164 11.62 5.13 4.09
N LEU A 165 12.12 4.77 5.28
CA LEU A 165 13.47 5.12 5.72
C LEU A 165 14.56 4.51 4.83
N VAL A 166 14.44 3.24 4.44
CA VAL A 166 15.49 2.53 3.70
C VAL A 166 15.46 2.83 2.21
N VAL A 167 14.29 3.16 1.65
CA VAL A 167 14.13 3.37 0.20
C VAL A 167 14.09 4.86 -0.15
N VAL A 168 13.19 5.63 0.47
CA VAL A 168 12.96 7.04 0.09
C VAL A 168 14.15 7.90 0.50
N LEU A 169 14.67 7.73 1.72
CA LEU A 169 15.73 8.60 2.24
C LEU A 169 17.02 8.50 1.39
N PRO A 170 17.60 7.32 1.10
CA PRO A 170 18.83 7.26 0.31
C PRO A 170 18.64 7.79 -1.11
N ILE A 171 17.52 7.46 -1.77
CA ILE A 171 17.24 7.94 -3.13
C ILE A 171 17.06 9.46 -3.13
N SER A 172 16.38 10.02 -2.13
CA SER A 172 16.23 11.46 -1.98
C SER A 172 17.56 12.17 -1.74
N LEU A 173 18.43 11.62 -0.89
CA LEU A 173 19.77 12.17 -0.67
C LEU A 173 20.62 12.17 -1.95
N ILE A 174 20.56 11.09 -2.73
CA ILE A 174 21.29 10.99 -4.00
C ILE A 174 20.72 11.95 -5.04
N ALA A 175 19.39 11.98 -5.19
CA ALA A 175 18.72 12.78 -6.21
C ALA A 175 18.79 14.30 -5.94
N ASN A 176 18.70 14.71 -4.67
CA ASN A 176 18.69 16.12 -4.27
C ASN A 176 20.10 16.64 -3.90
N GLY A 177 21.07 15.75 -3.64
CA GLY A 177 22.47 16.12 -3.43
C GLY A 177 23.27 16.27 -4.73
N ALA A 178 22.72 15.83 -5.86
CA ALA A 178 23.32 15.94 -7.19
C ALA A 178 22.91 17.23 -7.95
N SER A 179 22.16 18.12 -7.31
CA SER A 179 21.69 19.41 -7.82
C SER A 179 22.31 20.56 -7.03
#